data_AF-A0A2C5PFN6-F1
#
_entry.id   AF-A0A2C5PFN6-F1
#
_cell.length_a   1.000
_cell.length_b   1.000
_cell.length_c   1.000
_cell.angle_alpha   90.00
_cell.angle_beta   90.00
_cell.angle_gamma   90.00
#
_symmetry.space_group_name_H-M   'P 1'
#
loop_
_entity.id
_entity.type
_entity.pdbx_description
1 polymer ?
#
loop_
_entity_poly.entity_id
_entity_poly.type
_entity_poly.pdbx_seq_one_letter_code
_entity_poly.pdbx_strand_id
1 'polypeptide(L)'
;MKKLFKITKKKIIPTGLAMGVLFSGIPLSGSLTEHKVHADVGTVATTIKTFGDVYNRFLRAPFESWLELQDVQYGNASSGYENIAYKAPTFQRGEFCISVFDYYKNQNFSKKVKLLYPSGQIEHKTIKHGEQLSIKEVGTIVDLNPDALVLSNHDLLYITQQQLDEGKTGISLTNFGTYYLQSDNGGRRNHLGDKFLKQTFPNAYLRSGLPAVGVDENALFRQLPRDKQILGTITAKPVGKEVLSNYAMNNATARADFNNRAFQIVTTNPQHVMDTNIKMGGANESESWKIIPIQTGTNKVVVKTNNGYFTGERDTYRTTQYTESINNARVFKVVAYLPQGSSINSSATVYFKLMDESGNHPFVRNNENKKFIDGPYNQLTQIGMRLQPESHANINFMNKTNAEVLYLLVNLFGQTSVTEWWSSHPNAINVIGS
;
A
#
# COMPACT_ATOMS: atom_id res chain seq x y z
N MET A 1 47.82 -48.12 -6.46
CA MET A 1 46.80 -47.20 -5.93
C MET A 1 47.24 -45.76 -6.08
N LYS A 2 46.61 -44.97 -6.96
CA LYS A 2 46.54 -43.50 -6.89
C LYS A 2 45.21 -43.07 -7.51
N LYS A 3 44.33 -42.42 -6.71
CA LYS A 3 42.99 -41.95 -7.12
C LYS A 3 43.06 -40.51 -7.63
N LEU A 4 42.19 -40.24 -8.61
CA LEU A 4 41.94 -39.00 -9.32
C LEU A 4 41.57 -37.81 -8.41
N PHE A 5 41.91 -36.60 -8.86
CA PHE A 5 41.08 -35.41 -8.60
C PHE A 5 40.78 -34.65 -9.90
N LYS A 6 39.48 -34.44 -10.13
CA LYS A 6 38.86 -33.80 -11.28
C LYS A 6 38.75 -32.30 -11.00
N ILE A 7 39.22 -31.46 -11.92
CA ILE A 7 39.18 -30.00 -11.82
C ILE A 7 37.79 -29.50 -12.22
N THR A 8 37.10 -28.82 -11.32
CA THR A 8 35.83 -28.11 -11.60
C THR A 8 36.06 -26.60 -11.49
N LYS A 9 36.09 -25.90 -12.63
CA LYS A 9 36.17 -24.43 -12.69
C LYS A 9 34.86 -23.81 -12.20
N LYS A 10 34.86 -23.14 -11.04
CA LYS A 10 33.79 -22.24 -10.63
C LYS A 10 34.03 -20.85 -11.21
N LYS A 11 33.03 -20.37 -11.96
CA LYS A 11 32.93 -19.02 -12.54
C LYS A 11 32.78 -18.00 -11.39
N ILE A 12 33.76 -17.14 -11.21
CA ILE A 12 33.70 -15.99 -10.28
C ILE A 12 33.08 -14.84 -11.09
N ILE A 13 31.90 -14.38 -10.67
CA ILE A 13 31.30 -13.14 -11.17
C ILE A 13 31.83 -12.02 -10.26
N PRO A 14 32.43 -10.95 -10.80
CA PRO A 14 33.03 -9.90 -9.99
C PRO A 14 31.92 -9.11 -9.28
N THR A 15 31.90 -9.19 -7.95
CA THR A 15 31.17 -8.26 -7.10
C THR A 15 31.85 -6.89 -7.20
N GLY A 16 31.11 -5.91 -7.71
CA GLY A 16 31.56 -4.53 -7.84
C GLY A 16 31.98 -3.94 -6.50
N LEU A 17 33.27 -3.65 -6.39
CA LEU A 17 33.79 -2.62 -5.51
C LEU A 17 33.24 -1.26 -5.97
N ALA A 18 32.40 -0.63 -5.14
CA ALA A 18 32.14 0.81 -5.23
C ALA A 18 32.80 1.47 -4.02
N MET A 19 34.05 1.90 -4.23
CA MET A 19 34.76 2.84 -3.38
C MET A 19 34.22 4.26 -3.61
N GLY A 20 33.96 4.99 -2.52
CA GLY A 20 34.03 6.45 -2.49
C GLY A 20 32.69 7.19 -2.42
N VAL A 21 32.25 7.51 -1.19
CA VAL A 21 31.98 8.90 -0.78
C VAL A 21 32.38 9.03 0.71
N LEU A 22 33.38 9.87 0.97
CA LEU A 22 33.72 10.39 2.29
C LEU A 22 32.86 11.62 2.62
N PHE A 23 32.80 11.98 3.91
CA PHE A 23 32.09 13.09 4.58
C PHE A 23 30.61 12.78 4.90
N SER A 24 30.12 12.72 6.15
CA SER A 24 30.54 13.28 7.45
C SER A 24 30.17 12.32 8.60
N GLY A 25 31.04 12.21 9.61
CA GLY A 25 31.06 11.10 10.56
C GLY A 25 29.96 11.06 11.61
N ILE A 26 29.21 9.96 11.63
CA ILE A 26 29.28 8.90 12.64
C ILE A 26 29.06 7.57 11.88
N PRO A 27 29.97 6.58 11.92
CA PRO A 27 29.64 5.27 11.39
C PRO A 27 28.67 4.63 12.39
N LEU A 28 27.37 4.72 12.13
CA LEU A 28 26.36 3.86 12.75
C LEU A 28 26.32 2.48 12.06
N SER A 29 27.40 2.08 11.39
CA SER A 29 27.58 0.81 10.70
C SER A 29 28.80 0.03 11.19
N GLY A 30 29.26 0.28 12.43
CA GLY A 30 30.26 -0.55 13.10
C GLY A 30 29.58 -1.71 13.84
N SER A 31 30.32 -2.80 14.10
CA SER A 31 29.95 -4.10 14.72
C SER A 31 28.79 -4.16 15.75
N LEU A 32 28.40 -3.06 16.39
CA LEU A 32 27.26 -2.93 17.32
C LEU A 32 25.89 -2.72 16.65
N THR A 33 25.86 -2.47 15.33
CA THR A 33 24.65 -2.35 14.50
C THR A 33 24.50 -3.50 13.51
N GLU A 34 25.18 -4.62 13.76
CA GLU A 34 25.08 -5.82 12.92
C GLU A 34 23.65 -6.36 12.92
N HIS A 35 22.97 -6.14 11.81
CA HIS A 35 21.64 -6.70 11.55
C HIS A 35 21.78 -8.19 11.28
N LYS A 36 21.05 -9.03 12.02
CA LYS A 36 20.98 -10.45 11.69
C LYS A 36 20.02 -10.62 10.53
N VAL A 37 20.52 -11.21 9.45
CA VAL A 37 19.72 -11.51 8.26
C VAL A 37 19.10 -12.88 8.44
N HIS A 38 17.77 -12.94 8.43
CA HIS A 38 17.09 -14.20 8.15
C HIS A 38 16.87 -14.25 6.64
N ALA A 39 17.57 -15.17 5.97
CA ALA A 39 17.31 -15.47 4.57
C ALA A 39 15.93 -16.13 4.49
N ASP A 40 14.95 -15.38 4.00
CA ASP A 40 13.70 -15.96 3.55
C ASP A 40 13.95 -16.67 2.21
N VAL A 41 13.29 -17.79 1.96
CA VAL A 41 13.50 -18.64 0.77
C VAL A 41 12.85 -18.00 -0.48
N GLY A 42 12.20 -16.85 -0.32
CA GLY A 42 11.60 -16.05 -1.39
C GLY A 42 12.48 -14.87 -1.81
N THR A 43 12.74 -14.81 -3.12
CA THR A 43 13.15 -13.65 -3.94
C THR A 43 14.24 -12.72 -3.37
N VAL A 44 15.41 -12.68 -4.04
CA VAL A 44 16.60 -11.85 -3.70
C VAL A 44 16.29 -10.34 -3.54
N ALA A 45 15.12 -9.91 -4.03
CA ALA A 45 14.63 -8.53 -4.00
C ALA A 45 14.25 -8.00 -2.62
N THR A 46 13.85 -8.87 -1.67
CA THR A 46 13.48 -8.43 -0.32
C THR A 46 14.13 -9.26 0.78
N THR A 47 14.33 -8.66 1.95
CA THR A 47 14.98 -9.34 3.08
C THR A 47 14.48 -8.79 4.40
N ILE A 48 14.17 -9.66 5.35
CA ILE A 48 13.87 -9.27 6.73
C ILE A 48 15.18 -9.24 7.53
N LYS A 49 15.41 -8.11 8.21
CA LYS A 49 16.58 -7.86 9.05
C LYS A 49 16.11 -7.51 10.45
N THR A 50 16.69 -8.09 11.48
CA THR A 50 16.50 -7.61 12.86
C THR A 50 17.38 -6.38 13.10
N PHE A 51 16.99 -5.50 14.02
CA PHE A 51 17.90 -4.42 14.44
C PHE A 51 19.16 -4.98 15.13
N GLY A 52 20.21 -4.16 15.21
CA GLY A 52 21.44 -4.54 15.92
C GLY A 52 21.25 -4.75 17.42
N ASP A 53 22.27 -5.30 18.07
CA ASP A 53 22.20 -5.77 19.47
C ASP A 53 21.79 -4.69 20.48
N VAL A 54 22.21 -3.43 20.28
CA VAL A 54 21.81 -2.30 21.13
C VAL A 54 20.29 -2.14 21.15
N TYR A 55 19.67 -2.13 19.97
CA TYR A 55 18.22 -2.02 19.83
C TYR A 55 17.54 -3.28 20.34
N ASN A 56 18.03 -4.48 20.01
CA ASN A 56 17.43 -5.72 20.51
C ASN A 56 17.37 -5.78 22.04
N ARG A 57 18.43 -5.32 22.73
CA ARG A 57 18.41 -5.21 24.20
C ARG A 57 17.42 -4.16 24.68
N PHE A 58 17.42 -2.99 24.05
CA PHE A 58 16.50 -1.92 24.39
C PHE A 58 15.03 -2.34 24.24
N LEU A 59 14.69 -3.04 23.16
CA LEU A 59 13.33 -3.47 22.84
C LEU A 59 12.82 -4.58 23.77
N ARG A 60 13.69 -5.30 24.49
CA ARG A 60 13.27 -6.33 25.47
C ARG A 60 12.86 -5.77 26.83
N ALA A 61 13.37 -4.60 27.19
CA ALA A 61 13.05 -3.98 28.48
C ALA A 61 11.73 -3.21 28.39
N PRO A 62 10.75 -3.41 29.31
CA PRO A 62 9.48 -2.68 29.28
C PRO A 62 9.70 -1.16 29.36
N PHE A 63 8.79 -0.37 28.79
CA PHE A 63 8.83 1.09 28.98
C PHE A 63 8.36 1.45 30.40
N GLU A 64 9.20 2.17 31.14
CA GLU A 64 8.92 2.53 32.54
C GLU A 64 8.06 3.79 32.71
N SER A 65 7.94 4.66 31.68
CA SER A 65 7.24 5.95 31.80
C SER A 65 6.06 6.09 30.82
N TRP A 66 4.88 6.30 31.39
CA TRP A 66 3.58 6.42 30.70
C TRP A 66 3.27 7.83 30.19
N LEU A 67 4.03 8.84 30.66
CA LEU A 67 3.71 10.26 30.50
C LEU A 67 3.81 10.79 29.05
N GLU A 68 4.34 9.99 28.13
CA GLU A 68 4.47 10.37 26.71
C GLU A 68 3.35 9.78 25.84
N LEU A 69 2.46 8.94 26.40
CA LEU A 69 1.47 8.22 25.60
C LEU A 69 0.51 9.17 24.87
N GLN A 70 0.04 10.23 25.54
CA GLN A 70 -0.90 11.18 24.94
C GLN A 70 -0.23 11.97 23.81
N ASP A 71 1.02 12.41 24.00
CA ASP A 71 1.78 13.11 22.96
C ASP A 71 2.16 12.20 21.79
N VAL A 72 2.42 10.92 22.05
CA VAL A 72 2.74 9.93 21.02
C VAL A 72 1.50 9.47 20.25
N GLN A 73 0.35 9.37 20.92
CA GLN A 73 -0.90 8.90 20.34
C GLN A 73 -1.64 10.01 19.58
N TYR A 74 -1.60 11.25 20.08
CA TYR A 74 -2.33 12.39 19.52
C TYR A 74 -1.44 13.48 18.92
N GLY A 75 -0.13 13.47 19.22
CA GLY A 75 0.80 14.49 18.73
C GLY A 75 1.35 14.16 17.35
N ASN A 76 1.51 15.22 16.55
CA ASN A 76 2.19 15.14 15.27
C ASN A 76 3.61 14.59 15.47
N ALA A 77 3.87 13.44 14.84
CA ALA A 77 5.14 12.75 14.79
C ALA A 77 6.36 13.71 14.78
N SER A 78 7.04 13.84 15.93
CA SER A 78 8.29 14.61 16.05
C SER A 78 9.50 13.70 15.99
N SER A 79 10.63 14.22 15.51
CA SER A 79 11.91 13.51 15.57
C SER A 79 12.36 13.21 17.01
N GLY A 80 11.88 13.98 18.00
CA GLY A 80 12.16 13.75 19.42
C GLY A 80 11.63 12.43 19.99
N TYR A 81 10.66 11.79 19.31
CA TYR A 81 10.08 10.51 19.73
C TYR A 81 10.68 9.29 19.00
N GLU A 82 11.75 9.46 18.22
CA GLU A 82 12.46 8.32 17.67
C GLU A 82 12.98 7.42 18.80
N ASN A 83 12.87 6.10 18.63
CA ASN A 83 13.13 5.05 19.61
C ASN A 83 12.16 5.03 20.82
N ILE A 84 11.11 5.84 20.79
CA ILE A 84 10.05 5.86 21.80
C ILE A 84 8.70 5.50 21.16
N ALA A 85 8.28 6.26 20.14
CA ALA A 85 7.03 6.08 19.40
C ALA A 85 7.19 5.19 18.17
N TYR A 86 8.35 5.29 17.52
CA TYR A 86 8.68 4.59 16.29
C TYR A 86 10.18 4.30 16.26
N LYS A 87 10.60 3.41 15.36
CA LYS A 87 12.01 3.14 15.11
C LYS A 87 12.32 3.45 13.65
N ALA A 88 13.17 4.42 13.38
CA ALA A 88 13.60 4.68 12.01
C ALA A 88 14.25 3.43 11.40
N PRO A 89 13.92 3.07 10.15
CA PRO A 89 14.60 1.98 9.48
C PRO A 89 16.02 2.37 9.12
N THR A 90 16.82 1.40 8.71
CA THR A 90 18.16 1.68 8.17
C THR A 90 18.05 2.42 6.84
N PHE A 91 18.69 3.59 6.74
CA PHE A 91 18.81 4.36 5.50
C PHE A 91 20.10 3.95 4.79
N GLN A 92 19.97 3.37 3.60
CA GLN A 92 21.10 2.89 2.82
C GLN A 92 20.81 3.02 1.32
N ARG A 93 21.79 3.49 0.55
CA ARG A 93 21.69 3.54 -0.91
C ARG A 93 21.48 2.13 -1.47
N GLY A 94 20.55 2.00 -2.41
CA GLY A 94 20.12 0.75 -3.03
C GLY A 94 19.04 0.00 -2.24
N GLU A 95 18.57 0.51 -1.09
CA GLU A 95 17.53 -0.13 -0.28
C GLU A 95 16.47 0.87 0.17
N PHE A 96 15.19 0.48 0.08
CA PHE A 96 14.08 1.12 0.78
C PHE A 96 13.65 0.22 1.93
N CYS A 97 13.55 0.76 3.14
CA CYS A 97 13.30 -0.06 4.33
C CYS A 97 12.02 0.34 5.07
N ILE A 98 11.30 -0.66 5.56
CA ILE A 98 10.09 -0.53 6.39
C ILE A 98 10.34 -1.24 7.72
N SER A 99 10.35 -0.50 8.82
CA SER A 99 10.48 -1.05 10.17
C SER A 99 9.13 -1.28 10.84
N VAL A 100 9.10 -2.18 11.82
CA VAL A 100 7.97 -2.36 12.72
C VAL A 100 8.40 -2.12 14.16
N PHE A 101 7.64 -1.28 14.86
CA PHE A 101 7.91 -0.92 16.24
C PHE A 101 6.61 -0.88 17.04
N ASP A 102 6.66 -1.39 18.26
CA ASP A 102 5.53 -1.41 19.18
C ASP A 102 5.86 -0.49 20.35
N TYR A 103 5.00 0.49 20.59
CA TYR A 103 5.20 1.45 21.67
C TYR A 103 5.23 0.78 23.04
N TYR A 104 4.46 -0.29 23.25
CA TYR A 104 4.45 -1.04 24.50
C TYR A 104 5.55 -2.11 24.55
N LYS A 105 6.40 -2.19 23.51
CA LYS A 105 7.43 -3.23 23.31
C LYS A 105 6.87 -4.66 23.38
N ASN A 106 5.63 -4.84 22.94
CA ASN A 106 5.03 -6.16 22.81
C ASN A 106 5.79 -6.99 21.76
N GLN A 107 6.49 -8.04 22.22
CA GLN A 107 7.30 -8.91 21.36
C GLN A 107 6.48 -9.72 20.35
N ASN A 108 5.17 -9.85 20.57
CA ASN A 108 4.25 -10.53 19.65
C ASN A 108 3.65 -9.59 18.61
N PHE A 109 3.94 -8.28 18.70
CA PHE A 109 3.44 -7.33 17.72
C PHE A 109 4.09 -7.55 16.36
N SER A 110 3.27 -7.48 15.32
CA SER A 110 3.72 -7.58 13.94
C SER A 110 2.78 -6.81 13.02
N LYS A 111 3.27 -6.48 11.83
CA LYS A 111 2.48 -5.87 10.76
C LYS A 111 2.66 -6.67 9.48
N LYS A 112 1.57 -6.85 8.75
CA LYS A 112 1.59 -7.41 7.41
C LYS A 112 1.76 -6.31 6.39
N VAL A 113 2.56 -6.58 5.38
CA VAL A 113 2.64 -5.77 4.15
C VAL A 113 2.45 -6.69 2.96
N LYS A 114 1.85 -6.17 1.90
CA LYS A 114 1.72 -6.87 0.61
C LYS A 114 2.61 -6.17 -0.40
N LEU A 115 3.28 -6.97 -1.22
CA LEU A 115 4.26 -6.51 -2.21
C LEU A 115 3.81 -7.00 -3.59
N LEU A 116 3.91 -6.13 -4.59
CA LEU A 116 3.75 -6.47 -6.00
C LEU A 116 5.03 -6.08 -6.73
N TYR A 117 5.78 -7.09 -7.17
CA TYR A 117 7.01 -6.90 -7.92
C TYR A 117 6.73 -6.52 -9.38
N PRO A 118 7.71 -5.94 -10.10
CA PRO A 118 7.59 -5.65 -11.53
C PRO A 118 7.23 -6.87 -12.39
N SER A 119 7.65 -8.07 -11.95
CA SER A 119 7.30 -9.34 -12.60
C SER A 119 5.81 -9.70 -12.55
N GLY A 120 5.01 -8.98 -11.75
CA GLY A 120 3.62 -9.33 -11.45
C GLY A 120 3.47 -10.31 -10.27
N GLN A 121 4.58 -10.80 -9.70
CA GLN A 121 4.55 -11.64 -8.51
C GLN A 121 4.04 -10.84 -7.31
N ILE A 122 3.09 -11.42 -6.57
CA ILE A 122 2.56 -10.87 -5.33
C ILE A 122 3.12 -11.67 -4.15
N GLU A 123 3.57 -10.98 -3.11
CA GLU A 123 4.11 -11.59 -1.90
C GLU A 123 3.55 -10.91 -0.65
N HIS A 124 3.24 -11.71 0.37
CA HIS A 124 2.84 -11.22 1.69
C HIS A 124 4.01 -11.40 2.66
N LYS A 125 4.38 -10.33 3.36
CA LYS A 125 5.41 -10.37 4.40
C LYS A 125 4.81 -9.95 5.74
N THR A 126 5.22 -10.63 6.79
CA THR A 126 4.93 -10.24 8.18
C THR A 126 6.24 -9.76 8.80
N ILE A 127 6.25 -8.51 9.27
CA ILE A 127 7.42 -7.89 9.90
C ILE A 127 7.10 -7.77 11.39
N LYS A 128 7.95 -8.31 12.26
CA LYS A 128 7.74 -8.29 13.71
C LYS A 128 8.32 -7.04 14.36
N HIS A 129 7.89 -6.78 15.58
CA HIS A 129 8.53 -5.80 16.46
C HIS A 129 10.05 -5.99 16.49
N GLY A 130 10.79 -4.93 16.18
CA GLY A 130 12.25 -4.96 16.16
C GLY A 130 12.87 -5.49 14.86
N GLU A 131 12.04 -5.71 13.83
CA GLU A 131 12.49 -6.08 12.48
C GLU A 131 12.26 -4.93 11.49
N GLN A 132 12.95 -5.03 10.36
CA GLN A 132 12.69 -4.23 9.18
C GLN A 132 12.72 -5.10 7.92
N LEU A 133 11.85 -4.78 6.96
CA LEU A 133 11.90 -5.27 5.60
C LEU A 133 12.76 -4.33 4.75
N SER A 134 13.73 -4.88 4.04
CA SER A 134 14.50 -4.19 3.01
C SER A 134 13.97 -4.57 1.63
N ILE A 135 13.77 -3.57 0.77
CA ILE A 135 13.29 -3.68 -0.61
C ILE A 135 14.34 -3.09 -1.53
N LYS A 136 14.82 -3.88 -2.50
CA LYS A 136 15.92 -3.50 -3.41
C LYS A 136 15.49 -3.40 -4.87
N GLU A 137 14.29 -3.86 -5.18
CA GLU A 137 13.79 -3.92 -6.54
C GLU A 137 12.93 -2.70 -6.86
N VAL A 138 13.36 -1.93 -7.86
CA VAL A 138 12.61 -0.80 -8.41
C VAL A 138 11.32 -1.26 -9.03
N GLY A 139 10.28 -0.44 -8.91
CA GLY A 139 8.95 -0.74 -9.43
C GLY A 139 8.14 -1.67 -8.52
N THR A 140 8.66 -2.01 -7.34
CA THR A 140 7.87 -2.70 -6.33
C THR A 140 6.77 -1.77 -5.83
N ILE A 141 5.52 -2.24 -5.86
CA ILE A 141 4.39 -1.58 -5.21
C ILE A 141 4.19 -2.23 -3.85
N VAL A 142 4.06 -1.41 -2.81
CA VAL A 142 3.86 -1.84 -1.44
C VAL A 142 2.50 -1.38 -0.97
N ASP A 143 1.76 -2.28 -0.35
CA ASP A 143 0.57 -1.95 0.43
C ASP A 143 0.88 -2.15 1.93
N LEU A 144 0.84 -1.06 2.68
CA LEU A 144 1.14 -1.04 4.11
C LEU A 144 -0.08 -1.39 4.97
N ASN A 145 -1.28 -1.47 4.37
CA ASN A 145 -2.51 -1.85 5.05
C ASN A 145 -3.31 -2.89 4.23
N PRO A 146 -2.73 -4.07 3.98
CA PRO A 146 -3.31 -5.05 3.04
C PRO A 146 -4.58 -5.74 3.54
N ASP A 147 -4.85 -5.67 4.85
CA ASP A 147 -6.06 -6.23 5.47
C ASP A 147 -7.20 -5.19 5.52
N ALA A 148 -7.05 -4.02 4.89
CA ALA A 148 -8.10 -3.01 4.81
C ALA A 148 -9.35 -3.55 4.11
N LEU A 149 -10.53 -3.35 4.72
CA LEU A 149 -11.81 -3.76 4.12
C LEU A 149 -12.31 -2.78 3.05
N VAL A 150 -11.83 -1.54 3.09
CA VAL A 150 -12.26 -0.45 2.20
C VAL A 150 -11.08 -0.07 1.31
N LEU A 151 -11.33 0.03 0.01
CA LEU A 151 -10.29 0.32 -1.00
C LEU A 151 -9.49 1.59 -0.68
N SER A 152 -10.17 2.66 -0.25
CA SER A 152 -9.54 3.94 0.08
C SER A 152 -8.64 3.90 1.32
N ASN A 153 -8.74 2.86 2.15
CA ASN A 153 -7.92 2.67 3.34
C ASN A 153 -6.63 1.86 3.07
N HIS A 154 -6.45 1.34 1.86
CA HIS A 154 -5.16 0.75 1.45
C HIS A 154 -4.10 1.85 1.35
N ASP A 155 -2.89 1.54 1.80
CA ASP A 155 -1.79 2.51 1.84
C ASP A 155 -0.71 2.10 0.85
N LEU A 156 -0.95 2.49 -0.40
CA LEU A 156 -0.10 2.12 -1.53
C LEU A 156 1.07 3.09 -1.72
N LEU A 157 2.26 2.53 -1.97
CA LEU A 157 3.48 3.23 -2.36
C LEU A 157 4.20 2.52 -3.49
N TYR A 158 4.91 3.29 -4.32
CA TYR A 158 5.73 2.78 -5.43
C TYR A 158 7.20 3.11 -5.19
N ILE A 159 8.06 2.09 -5.22
CA ILE A 159 9.49 2.25 -5.00
C ILE A 159 10.18 2.60 -6.32
N THR A 160 10.74 3.81 -6.41
CA THR A 160 11.44 4.28 -7.62
C THR A 160 12.95 4.05 -7.53
N GLN A 161 13.63 4.05 -8.69
CA GLN A 161 15.10 4.01 -8.74
C GLN A 161 15.72 5.18 -7.98
N GLN A 162 15.20 6.39 -8.15
CA GLN A 162 15.70 7.57 -7.46
C GLN A 162 15.61 7.41 -5.93
N GLN A 163 14.51 6.85 -5.43
CA GLN A 163 14.33 6.62 -3.99
C GLN A 163 15.36 5.62 -3.44
N LEU A 164 15.69 4.57 -4.20
CA LEU A 164 16.75 3.63 -3.85
C LEU A 164 18.14 4.27 -3.94
N ASP A 165 18.44 5.00 -5.01
CA ASP A 165 19.76 5.63 -5.24
C ASP A 165 20.13 6.63 -4.14
N GLU A 166 19.12 7.36 -3.66
CA GLU A 166 19.27 8.29 -2.55
C GLU A 166 19.32 7.56 -1.20
N GLY A 167 18.52 6.50 -1.03
CA GLY A 167 18.52 5.67 0.19
C GLY A 167 18.16 6.42 1.46
N LYS A 168 17.48 7.57 1.34
CA LYS A 168 17.28 8.54 2.43
C LYS A 168 15.85 8.58 2.99
N THR A 169 14.97 7.72 2.50
CA THR A 169 13.57 7.65 2.95
C THR A 169 13.21 6.24 3.38
N GLY A 170 12.25 6.13 4.28
CA GLY A 170 11.79 4.85 4.81
C GLY A 170 10.53 5.02 5.64
N ILE A 171 10.06 3.93 6.24
CA ILE A 171 8.78 3.89 6.96
C ILE A 171 8.96 3.18 8.28
N SER A 172 8.23 3.61 9.30
CA SER A 172 8.01 2.84 10.52
C SER A 172 6.53 2.62 10.76
N LEU A 173 6.12 1.35 10.85
CA LEU A 173 4.75 0.94 11.17
C LEU A 173 4.62 0.68 12.67
N THR A 174 3.62 1.27 13.30
CA THR A 174 3.45 1.21 14.76
C THR A 174 2.02 0.86 15.18
N ASN A 175 1.77 0.82 16.50
CA ASN A 175 0.42 0.67 17.05
C ASN A 175 -0.50 1.84 16.68
N PHE A 176 0.07 3.04 16.56
CA PHE A 176 -0.67 4.29 16.43
C PHE A 176 -0.81 4.75 14.97
N GLY A 177 -0.01 4.20 14.06
CA GLY A 177 -0.11 4.51 12.63
C GLY A 177 1.18 4.27 11.87
N THR A 178 1.32 5.00 10.77
CA THR A 178 2.46 4.92 9.85
C THR A 178 3.28 6.21 9.95
N TYR A 179 4.56 6.07 10.24
CA TYR A 179 5.52 7.17 10.19
C TYR A 179 6.28 7.10 8.87
N TYR A 180 6.10 8.08 8.00
CA TYR A 180 6.96 8.26 6.83
C TYR A 180 8.16 9.10 7.22
N LEU A 181 9.34 8.66 6.84
CA LEU A 181 10.60 9.15 7.42
C LEU A 181 11.58 9.57 6.34
N GLN A 182 12.31 10.64 6.62
CA GLN A 182 13.51 11.04 5.88
C GLN A 182 14.71 11.03 6.82
N SER A 183 15.85 10.56 6.36
CA SER A 183 17.10 10.52 7.13
C SER A 183 17.47 11.92 7.62
N ASP A 184 17.89 12.01 8.88
CA ASP A 184 18.43 13.20 9.50
C ASP A 184 19.82 12.91 10.06
N ASN A 185 20.82 13.64 9.58
CA ASN A 185 22.21 13.51 10.01
C ASN A 185 22.64 14.69 10.90
N GLY A 186 21.68 15.45 11.46
CA GLY A 186 21.96 16.61 12.30
C GLY A 186 22.59 16.30 13.66
N GLY A 187 22.66 15.01 14.06
CA GLY A 187 23.27 14.59 15.32
C GLY A 187 22.54 15.10 16.56
N ARG A 188 21.26 15.46 16.41
CA ARG A 188 20.41 15.97 17.49
C ARG A 188 20.02 14.83 18.43
N ARG A 189 19.69 15.18 19.67
CA ARG A 189 19.22 14.23 20.68
C ARG A 189 17.70 14.14 20.68
N ASN A 190 17.19 12.95 21.00
CA ASN A 190 15.79 12.69 21.28
C ASN A 190 15.51 12.75 22.80
N HIS A 191 14.26 12.50 23.20
CA HIS A 191 13.89 12.54 24.63
C HIS A 191 14.58 11.45 25.47
N LEU A 192 14.95 10.30 24.88
CA LEU A 192 15.77 9.30 25.57
C LEU A 192 17.18 9.83 25.86
N GLY A 193 17.78 10.57 24.92
CA GLY A 193 19.08 11.21 25.11
C GLY A 193 19.08 12.17 26.30
N ASP A 194 18.05 13.01 26.40
CA ASP A 194 17.90 13.95 27.52
C ASP A 194 17.64 13.22 28.85
N LYS A 195 16.85 12.14 28.83
CA LYS A 195 16.65 11.28 30.01
C LYS A 195 17.97 10.65 30.47
N PHE A 196 18.77 10.13 29.54
CA PHE A 196 20.07 9.54 29.86
C PHE A 196 21.06 10.54 30.44
N LEU A 197 21.06 11.78 29.94
CA LEU A 197 21.87 12.85 30.49
C LEU A 197 21.50 13.16 31.93
N LYS A 198 20.22 13.39 32.21
CA LYS A 198 19.73 13.70 33.57
C LYS A 198 19.99 12.56 34.57
N GLN A 199 19.88 11.30 34.12
CA GLN A 199 20.17 10.14 34.96
C GLN A 199 21.66 9.96 35.24
N THR A 200 22.52 10.25 34.26
CA THR A 200 23.97 10.00 34.38
C THR A 200 24.71 11.18 35.02
N PHE A 201 24.23 12.40 34.81
CA PHE A 201 24.82 13.65 35.29
C PHE A 201 23.81 14.50 36.08
N PRO A 202 23.22 13.99 37.17
CA PRO A 202 22.16 14.72 37.90
C PRO A 202 22.61 16.10 38.41
N ASN A 203 23.90 16.26 38.76
CA ASN A 203 24.47 17.52 39.24
C ASN A 203 24.64 18.59 38.14
N ALA A 204 24.53 18.21 36.87
CA ALA A 204 24.56 19.16 35.74
C ALA A 204 23.20 19.85 35.53
N TYR A 205 22.17 19.46 36.29
CA TYR A 205 20.81 19.97 36.15
C TYR A 205 20.32 20.60 37.46
N LEU A 206 19.59 21.71 37.33
CA LEU A 206 18.89 22.33 38.45
C LEU A 206 17.69 21.45 38.87
N ARG A 207 17.13 21.70 40.07
CA ARG A 207 15.91 21.01 40.52
C ARG A 207 14.71 21.19 39.56
N SER A 208 14.70 22.25 38.76
CA SER A 208 13.71 22.50 37.72
C SER A 208 13.89 21.63 36.47
N GLY A 209 14.99 20.86 36.37
CA GLY A 209 15.31 20.03 35.20
C GLY A 209 15.99 20.80 34.06
N LEU A 210 16.25 22.10 34.24
CA LEU A 210 17.05 22.92 33.31
C LEU A 210 18.56 22.67 33.53
N PRO A 211 19.39 22.79 32.48
CA PRO A 211 20.84 22.70 32.64
C PRO A 211 21.34 23.83 33.54
N ALA A 212 22.29 23.51 34.42
CA ALA A 212 22.97 24.51 35.23
C ALA A 212 23.77 25.48 34.33
N VAL A 213 24.03 26.69 34.83
CA VAL A 213 24.77 27.72 34.09
C VAL A 213 26.15 27.17 33.69
N GLY A 214 26.49 27.29 32.40
CA GLY A 214 27.77 26.84 31.84
C GLY A 214 27.83 25.36 31.44
N VAL A 215 26.75 24.60 31.61
CA VAL A 215 26.69 23.19 31.17
C VAL A 215 26.54 23.09 29.66
N ASP A 216 27.48 22.39 29.01
CA ASP A 216 27.36 21.97 27.61
C ASP A 216 26.80 20.54 27.54
N GLU A 217 25.50 20.43 27.26
CA GLU A 217 24.82 19.15 27.13
C GLU A 217 25.32 18.32 25.93
N ASN A 218 25.82 18.96 24.86
CA ASN A 218 26.40 18.23 23.73
C ASN A 218 27.71 17.54 24.14
N ALA A 219 28.54 18.23 24.93
CA ALA A 219 29.75 17.65 25.50
C ALA A 219 29.42 16.50 26.45
N LEU A 220 28.43 16.65 27.33
CA LEU A 220 27.99 15.59 28.24
C LEU A 220 27.42 14.38 27.47
N PHE A 221 26.68 14.61 26.39
CA PHE A 221 26.10 13.52 25.60
C PHE A 221 27.17 12.62 24.97
N ARG A 222 28.28 13.23 24.52
CA ARG A 222 29.44 12.49 23.99
C ARG A 222 30.16 11.65 25.05
N GLN A 223 29.96 11.94 26.34
CA GLN A 223 30.51 11.17 27.45
C GLN A 223 29.61 10.01 27.90
N LEU A 224 28.36 9.94 27.42
CA LEU A 224 27.48 8.81 27.73
C LEU A 224 28.03 7.50 27.14
N PRO A 225 27.71 6.34 27.74
CA PRO A 225 27.97 5.04 27.11
C PRO A 225 27.43 4.97 25.68
N ARG A 226 28.14 4.27 24.79
CA ARG A 226 27.85 4.24 23.35
C ARG A 226 26.40 3.82 23.04
N ASP A 227 25.87 2.84 23.76
CA ASP A 227 24.50 2.38 23.61
C ASP A 227 23.47 3.49 23.87
N LYS A 228 23.70 4.30 24.92
CA LYS A 228 22.85 5.45 25.24
C LYS A 228 22.95 6.55 24.19
N GLN A 229 24.14 6.75 23.61
CA GLN A 229 24.30 7.67 22.48
C GLN A 229 23.51 7.20 21.26
N ILE A 230 23.59 5.90 20.91
CA ILE A 230 22.87 5.32 19.77
C ILE A 230 21.36 5.48 19.95
N LEU A 231 20.83 5.09 21.11
CA LEU A 231 19.39 5.20 21.42
C LEU A 231 18.93 6.66 21.54
N GLY A 232 19.82 7.53 21.99
CA GLY A 232 19.57 8.94 22.26
C GLY A 232 19.70 9.87 21.05
N THR A 233 20.19 9.36 19.91
CA THR A 233 20.44 10.15 18.70
C THR A 233 19.28 10.04 17.73
N ILE A 234 18.82 11.18 17.22
CA ILE A 234 17.86 11.26 16.13
C ILE A 234 18.57 10.88 14.83
N THR A 235 17.99 9.94 14.09
CA THR A 235 18.47 9.50 12.77
C THR A 235 17.46 9.76 11.66
N ALA A 236 16.22 10.13 12.01
CA ALA A 236 15.18 10.46 11.07
C ALA A 236 14.30 11.62 11.54
N LYS A 237 13.71 12.30 10.57
CA LYS A 237 12.57 13.19 10.80
C LYS A 237 11.31 12.62 10.16
N PRO A 238 10.17 12.67 10.85
CA PRO A 238 8.88 12.40 10.23
C PRO A 238 8.55 13.43 9.16
N VAL A 239 7.98 12.96 8.08
CA VAL A 239 7.52 13.74 6.92
C VAL A 239 6.13 13.26 6.51
N GLY A 240 5.41 14.04 5.71
CA GLY A 240 4.14 13.60 5.15
C GLY A 240 4.32 12.52 4.08
N LYS A 241 3.26 11.71 3.86
CA LYS A 241 3.24 10.63 2.86
C LYS A 241 3.63 11.15 1.48
N GLU A 242 3.21 12.35 1.14
CA GLU A 242 3.46 13.03 -0.11
C GLU A 242 4.95 13.15 -0.43
N VAL A 243 5.83 13.29 0.58
CA VAL A 243 7.29 13.34 0.35
C VAL A 243 7.79 12.03 -0.28
N LEU A 244 7.24 10.89 0.15
CA LEU A 244 7.60 9.59 -0.41
C LEU A 244 6.82 9.31 -1.71
N SER A 245 5.52 9.62 -1.76
CA SER A 245 4.72 9.39 -2.97
C SER A 245 5.15 10.26 -4.15
N ASN A 246 5.69 11.46 -3.92
CA ASN A 246 6.15 12.37 -4.96
C ASN A 246 7.29 11.81 -5.82
N TYR A 247 8.09 10.87 -5.31
CA TYR A 247 9.10 10.18 -6.14
C TYR A 247 8.45 9.49 -7.34
N ALA A 248 7.30 8.84 -7.15
CA ALA A 248 6.55 8.22 -8.23
C ALA A 248 5.68 9.25 -8.96
N MET A 249 4.97 10.13 -8.24
CA MET A 249 4.00 11.05 -8.86
C MET A 249 4.64 12.11 -9.77
N ASN A 250 5.88 12.52 -9.49
CA ASN A 250 6.64 13.46 -10.32
C ASN A 250 7.43 12.79 -11.45
N ASN A 251 7.41 11.46 -11.52
CA ASN A 251 8.05 10.70 -12.59
C ASN A 251 6.96 10.07 -13.47
N ALA A 252 6.81 10.56 -14.71
CA ALA A 252 5.73 10.14 -15.61
C ALA A 252 5.72 8.62 -15.86
N THR A 253 6.89 8.00 -16.02
CA THR A 253 7.00 6.55 -16.23
C THR A 253 6.60 5.76 -14.99
N ALA A 254 7.11 6.15 -13.82
CA ALA A 254 6.76 5.48 -12.55
C ALA A 254 5.28 5.68 -12.20
N ARG A 255 4.72 6.87 -12.43
CA ARG A 255 3.29 7.16 -12.22
C ARG A 255 2.41 6.31 -13.13
N ALA A 256 2.74 6.23 -14.42
CA ALA A 256 1.97 5.42 -15.37
C ALA A 256 2.01 3.93 -15.00
N ASP A 257 3.20 3.41 -14.66
CA ASP A 257 3.38 2.03 -14.24
C ASP A 257 2.64 1.72 -12.93
N PHE A 258 2.74 2.60 -11.92
CA PHE A 258 1.98 2.51 -10.68
C PHE A 258 0.47 2.44 -10.94
N ASN A 259 -0.08 3.41 -11.67
CA ASN A 259 -1.52 3.48 -11.96
C ASN A 259 -2.01 2.31 -12.83
N ASN A 260 -1.12 1.67 -13.59
CA ASN A 260 -1.43 0.49 -14.38
C ASN A 260 -1.43 -0.79 -13.57
N ARG A 261 -0.56 -0.93 -12.56
CA ARG A 261 -0.42 -2.19 -11.81
C ARG A 261 -1.03 -2.16 -10.41
N ALA A 262 -1.32 -0.99 -9.84
CA ALA A 262 -1.85 -0.86 -8.48
C ALA A 262 -3.11 -1.71 -8.23
N PHE A 263 -3.97 -1.91 -9.23
CA PHE A 263 -5.14 -2.78 -9.07
C PHE A 263 -4.78 -4.23 -8.70
N GLN A 264 -3.63 -4.74 -9.15
CA GLN A 264 -3.21 -6.12 -8.94
C GLN A 264 -2.89 -6.38 -7.46
N ILE A 265 -2.46 -5.35 -6.71
CA ILE A 265 -2.14 -5.52 -5.29
C ILE A 265 -3.39 -5.47 -4.40
N VAL A 266 -4.43 -4.75 -4.80
CA VAL A 266 -5.68 -4.63 -4.03
C VAL A 266 -6.76 -5.63 -4.44
N THR A 267 -6.67 -6.21 -5.64
CA THR A 267 -7.58 -7.29 -6.06
C THR A 267 -7.23 -8.61 -5.36
N THR A 268 -8.24 -9.46 -5.16
CA THR A 268 -8.08 -10.78 -4.56
C THR A 268 -7.40 -11.79 -5.48
N ASN A 269 -7.58 -11.65 -6.79
CA ASN A 269 -6.84 -12.42 -7.78
C ASN A 269 -6.81 -11.67 -9.13
N PRO A 270 -5.63 -11.21 -9.57
CA PRO A 270 -5.48 -10.50 -10.85
C PRO A 270 -5.99 -11.25 -12.08
N GLN A 271 -6.09 -12.58 -12.03
CA GLN A 271 -6.60 -13.41 -13.14
C GLN A 271 -8.10 -13.26 -13.35
N HIS A 272 -8.86 -12.78 -12.35
CA HIS A 272 -10.30 -12.54 -12.46
C HIS A 272 -10.62 -11.13 -12.99
N VAL A 273 -9.60 -10.33 -13.31
CA VAL A 273 -9.79 -9.04 -13.94
C VAL A 273 -10.17 -9.25 -15.41
N MET A 274 -11.26 -8.61 -15.83
CA MET A 274 -11.79 -8.78 -17.18
C MET A 274 -11.60 -7.52 -18.01
N ASP A 275 -10.75 -7.62 -19.04
CA ASP A 275 -10.70 -6.66 -20.13
C ASP A 275 -11.78 -6.99 -21.16
N THR A 276 -12.67 -6.04 -21.44
CA THR A 276 -13.85 -6.23 -22.28
C THR A 276 -14.20 -4.96 -23.06
N ASN A 277 -14.83 -5.12 -24.21
CA ASN A 277 -15.47 -4.02 -24.92
C ASN A 277 -16.95 -4.04 -24.56
N ILE A 278 -17.46 -2.93 -24.04
CA ILE A 278 -18.85 -2.84 -23.62
C ILE A 278 -19.68 -1.98 -24.57
N LYS A 279 -20.99 -2.22 -24.59
CA LYS A 279 -22.00 -1.23 -24.97
C LYS A 279 -22.94 -1.02 -23.79
N MET A 280 -23.19 0.23 -23.44
CA MET A 280 -24.09 0.59 -22.34
C MET A 280 -25.30 1.37 -22.86
N GLY A 281 -26.50 0.91 -22.53
CA GLY A 281 -27.75 1.51 -23.01
C GLY A 281 -27.86 1.50 -24.54
N GLY A 282 -28.31 2.63 -25.11
CA GLY A 282 -28.45 2.82 -26.56
C GLY A 282 -27.17 3.28 -27.27
N ALA A 283 -25.99 3.10 -26.68
CA ALA A 283 -24.74 3.56 -27.28
C ALA A 283 -24.40 2.82 -28.58
N ASN A 284 -24.10 3.59 -29.64
CA ASN A 284 -23.72 3.03 -30.94
C ASN A 284 -22.25 2.55 -30.99
N GLU A 285 -21.39 3.16 -30.18
CA GLU A 285 -19.96 2.87 -30.08
C GLU A 285 -19.66 1.95 -28.89
N SER A 286 -18.66 1.09 -29.05
CA SER A 286 -18.14 0.25 -27.96
C SER A 286 -17.01 0.94 -27.20
N GLU A 287 -16.88 0.67 -25.91
CA GLU A 287 -15.80 1.19 -25.06
C GLU A 287 -14.99 0.08 -24.41
N SER A 288 -13.68 0.25 -24.32
CA SER A 288 -12.80 -0.69 -23.63
C SER A 288 -12.79 -0.43 -22.13
N TRP A 289 -13.23 -1.43 -21.38
CA TRP A 289 -13.34 -1.42 -19.93
C TRP A 289 -12.51 -2.57 -19.35
N LYS A 290 -11.92 -2.30 -18.19
CA LYS A 290 -11.30 -3.29 -17.31
C LYS A 290 -12.12 -3.37 -16.04
N ILE A 291 -12.82 -4.49 -15.84
CA ILE A 291 -13.62 -4.77 -14.65
C ILE A 291 -12.74 -5.50 -13.64
N ILE A 292 -12.57 -4.91 -12.46
CA ILE A 292 -11.62 -5.34 -11.44
C ILE A 292 -12.38 -5.76 -10.19
N PRO A 293 -12.54 -7.06 -9.91
CA PRO A 293 -13.05 -7.53 -8.63
C PRO A 293 -12.13 -7.10 -7.49
N ILE A 294 -12.68 -6.50 -6.42
CA ILE A 294 -11.86 -6.06 -5.28
C ILE A 294 -11.91 -7.05 -4.11
N GLN A 295 -12.96 -7.87 -4.01
CA GLN A 295 -13.12 -8.85 -2.95
C GLN A 295 -13.85 -10.10 -3.47
N THR A 296 -13.20 -11.27 -3.38
CA THR A 296 -13.77 -12.57 -3.77
C THR A 296 -15.05 -12.85 -3.00
N GLY A 297 -16.05 -13.40 -3.69
CA GLY A 297 -17.35 -13.69 -3.08
C GLY A 297 -18.17 -12.45 -2.73
N THR A 298 -17.74 -11.28 -3.21
CA THR A 298 -18.57 -10.08 -3.23
C THR A 298 -18.79 -9.63 -4.66
N ASN A 299 -19.92 -8.97 -4.89
CA ASN A 299 -20.21 -8.34 -6.17
C ASN A 299 -19.53 -6.98 -6.34
N LYS A 300 -18.50 -6.66 -5.55
CA LYS A 300 -17.84 -5.37 -5.57
C LYS A 300 -16.74 -5.32 -6.63
N VAL A 301 -16.80 -4.30 -7.49
CA VAL A 301 -15.83 -4.06 -8.56
C VAL A 301 -15.40 -2.60 -8.63
N VAL A 302 -14.22 -2.37 -9.17
CA VAL A 302 -13.79 -1.09 -9.72
C VAL A 302 -13.72 -1.21 -11.23
N VAL A 303 -13.99 -0.12 -11.94
CA VAL A 303 -13.87 -0.06 -13.40
C VAL A 303 -12.75 0.89 -13.79
N LYS A 304 -11.87 0.44 -14.68
CA LYS A 304 -10.86 1.27 -15.35
C LYS A 304 -11.14 1.34 -16.84
N THR A 305 -11.00 2.52 -17.42
CA THR A 305 -11.11 2.78 -18.86
C THR A 305 -9.81 3.41 -19.36
N ASN A 306 -9.74 3.72 -20.66
CA ASN A 306 -8.64 4.49 -21.24
C ASN A 306 -8.51 5.89 -20.62
N ASN A 307 -9.58 6.44 -20.04
CA ASN A 307 -9.59 7.75 -19.38
C ASN A 307 -9.18 7.68 -17.89
N GLY A 308 -9.00 6.48 -17.33
CA GLY A 308 -8.68 6.27 -15.91
C GLY A 308 -9.71 5.40 -15.18
N TYR A 309 -9.54 5.29 -13.87
CA TYR A 309 -10.49 4.63 -12.97
C TYR A 309 -11.75 5.47 -12.82
N PHE A 310 -12.90 4.81 -12.82
CA PHE A 310 -14.19 5.48 -12.77
C PHE A 310 -14.50 5.95 -11.34
N THR A 311 -14.77 7.24 -11.17
CA THR A 311 -15.07 7.87 -9.85
C THR A 311 -16.56 7.91 -9.55
N GLY A 312 -17.39 7.84 -10.60
CA GLY A 312 -18.83 8.02 -10.47
C GLY A 312 -19.25 9.40 -9.91
N GLU A 313 -18.37 10.41 -9.96
CA GLU A 313 -18.72 11.76 -9.48
C GLU A 313 -19.78 12.41 -10.38
N ARG A 314 -20.77 13.00 -9.70
CA ARG A 314 -22.01 13.57 -10.23
C ARG A 314 -21.80 15.00 -10.69
N ASP A 315 -21.78 15.24 -12.01
CA ASP A 315 -22.27 16.48 -12.59
C ASP A 315 -22.40 16.35 -14.12
N THR A 316 -23.52 16.77 -14.70
CA THR A 316 -23.68 16.91 -16.15
C THR A 316 -22.61 17.84 -16.76
N TYR A 317 -22.03 18.73 -15.96
CA TYR A 317 -21.09 19.77 -16.39
C TYR A 317 -19.62 19.53 -15.99
N ARG A 318 -19.28 18.54 -15.16
CA ARG A 318 -17.88 18.24 -14.79
C ARG A 318 -17.21 17.30 -15.78
N THR A 319 -15.89 17.42 -15.86
CA THR A 319 -14.99 16.59 -16.68
C THR A 319 -14.30 15.49 -15.86
N THR A 320 -14.53 15.42 -14.54
CA THR A 320 -13.78 14.60 -13.56
C THR A 320 -14.39 13.22 -13.27
N GLN A 321 -14.99 12.58 -14.29
CA GLN A 321 -15.60 11.24 -14.13
C GLN A 321 -14.57 10.12 -13.95
N TYR A 322 -13.28 10.45 -14.13
CA TYR A 322 -12.18 9.53 -14.05
C TYR A 322 -11.05 10.09 -13.20
N THR A 323 -10.31 9.20 -12.58
CA THR A 323 -9.09 9.47 -11.82
C THR A 323 -7.99 8.53 -12.29
N GLU A 324 -6.74 8.99 -12.31
CA GLU A 324 -5.61 8.09 -12.59
C GLU A 324 -5.33 7.14 -11.41
N SER A 325 -5.71 7.52 -10.20
CA SER A 325 -5.41 6.79 -8.96
C SER A 325 -6.55 5.87 -8.53
N ILE A 326 -6.23 4.59 -8.30
CA ILE A 326 -7.18 3.60 -7.80
C ILE A 326 -7.75 3.95 -6.41
N ASN A 327 -7.00 4.67 -5.58
CA ASN A 327 -7.46 5.05 -4.24
C ASN A 327 -8.65 6.02 -4.27
N ASN A 328 -8.80 6.74 -5.38
CA ASN A 328 -9.92 7.67 -5.61
C ASN A 328 -11.01 7.02 -6.49
N ALA A 329 -10.84 5.75 -6.86
CA ALA A 329 -11.82 5.03 -7.67
C ALA A 329 -13.04 4.70 -6.82
N ARG A 330 -14.21 4.67 -7.47
CA ARG A 330 -15.43 4.23 -6.81
C ARG A 330 -15.57 2.72 -6.90
N VAL A 331 -16.09 2.16 -5.82
CA VAL A 331 -16.52 0.77 -5.74
C VAL A 331 -17.98 0.67 -6.16
N PHE A 332 -18.26 -0.21 -7.12
CA PHE A 332 -19.59 -0.49 -7.64
C PHE A 332 -20.00 -1.89 -7.22
N LYS A 333 -21.30 -2.09 -7.02
CA LYS A 333 -21.88 -3.44 -6.92
C LYS A 333 -22.34 -3.90 -8.30
N VAL A 334 -22.01 -5.12 -8.66
CA VAL A 334 -22.45 -5.74 -9.91
C VAL A 334 -23.77 -6.44 -9.69
N VAL A 335 -24.69 -6.22 -10.62
CA VAL A 335 -25.89 -7.03 -10.81
C VAL A 335 -25.84 -7.60 -12.22
N ALA A 336 -26.04 -8.91 -12.36
CA ALA A 336 -26.11 -9.56 -13.66
C ALA A 336 -27.50 -10.13 -13.92
N TYR A 337 -27.95 -10.06 -15.17
CA TYR A 337 -29.25 -10.58 -15.57
C TYR A 337 -29.20 -11.32 -16.90
N LEU A 338 -29.99 -12.40 -16.97
CA LEU A 338 -30.08 -13.28 -18.13
C LEU A 338 -31.42 -13.05 -18.86
N PRO A 339 -31.41 -12.58 -20.12
CA PRO A 339 -32.59 -12.53 -20.96
C PRO A 339 -33.04 -13.93 -21.39
N GLN A 340 -34.33 -14.06 -21.69
CA GLN A 340 -34.95 -15.29 -22.17
C GLN A 340 -34.24 -15.86 -23.43
N GLY A 341 -34.07 -17.18 -23.48
CA GLY A 341 -33.51 -17.89 -24.65
C GLY A 341 -31.98 -17.93 -24.75
N SER A 342 -31.27 -17.50 -23.71
CA SER A 342 -29.81 -17.48 -23.64
C SER A 342 -29.17 -18.88 -23.52
N SER A 343 -28.07 -19.16 -24.24
CA SER A 343 -27.29 -20.42 -24.11
C SER A 343 -25.79 -20.17 -23.88
N ILE A 344 -25.08 -21.11 -23.23
CA ILE A 344 -23.68 -20.98 -22.73
C ILE A 344 -22.64 -20.66 -23.82
N ASN A 345 -22.90 -20.99 -25.08
CA ASN A 345 -21.97 -20.79 -26.20
C ASN A 345 -22.43 -19.71 -27.20
N SER A 346 -23.43 -18.90 -26.84
CA SER A 346 -23.84 -17.72 -27.61
C SER A 346 -22.89 -16.54 -27.36
N SER A 347 -22.85 -15.55 -28.26
CA SER A 347 -22.32 -14.22 -27.95
C SER A 347 -23.00 -13.69 -26.69
N ALA A 348 -22.25 -13.08 -25.76
CA ALA A 348 -22.73 -12.82 -24.41
C ALA A 348 -24.15 -12.23 -24.38
N THR A 349 -25.11 -13.02 -23.91
CA THR A 349 -26.49 -12.60 -23.69
C THR A 349 -26.70 -12.17 -22.24
N VAL A 350 -25.73 -12.41 -21.35
CA VAL A 350 -25.72 -11.89 -19.98
C VAL A 350 -25.47 -10.39 -20.04
N TYR A 351 -26.35 -9.64 -19.40
CA TYR A 351 -26.18 -8.21 -19.23
C TYR A 351 -25.83 -7.87 -17.78
N PHE A 352 -25.17 -6.72 -17.63
CA PHE A 352 -24.66 -6.21 -16.37
C PHE A 352 -25.28 -4.86 -16.04
N LYS A 353 -25.40 -4.56 -14.76
CA LYS A 353 -25.59 -3.21 -14.22
C LYS A 353 -24.52 -2.95 -13.17
N LEU A 354 -23.99 -1.73 -13.19
CA LEU A 354 -23.23 -1.22 -12.07
C LEU A 354 -24.17 -0.45 -11.16
N MET A 355 -24.27 -0.90 -9.92
CA MET A 355 -25.00 -0.23 -8.87
C MET A 355 -24.02 0.60 -8.03
N ASP A 356 -24.53 1.63 -7.37
CA ASP A 356 -23.81 2.32 -6.31
C ASP A 356 -23.42 1.36 -5.16
N GLU A 357 -22.61 1.84 -4.22
CA GLU A 357 -22.14 0.98 -3.13
C GLU A 357 -23.29 0.50 -2.23
N SER A 358 -24.39 1.26 -2.13
CA SER A 358 -25.59 0.82 -1.43
C SER A 358 -26.26 -0.37 -2.14
N GLY A 359 -26.19 -0.42 -3.48
CA GLY A 359 -26.84 -1.42 -4.32
C GLY A 359 -28.23 -0.99 -4.78
N ASN A 360 -28.66 0.21 -4.44
CA ASN A 360 -30.02 0.69 -4.66
C ASN A 360 -30.17 1.43 -6.00
N HIS A 361 -29.09 1.98 -6.53
CA HIS A 361 -29.17 2.89 -7.68
C HIS A 361 -28.25 2.43 -8.81
N PRO A 362 -28.81 2.07 -9.98
CA PRO A 362 -27.99 1.74 -11.14
C PRO A 362 -27.38 3.01 -11.73
N PHE A 363 -26.12 2.89 -12.15
CA PHE A 363 -25.48 3.88 -13.01
C PHE A 363 -26.11 3.85 -14.38
N VAL A 364 -26.47 5.02 -14.92
CA VAL A 364 -27.05 5.16 -16.25
C VAL A 364 -26.19 6.05 -17.14
N ARG A 365 -26.30 5.85 -18.45
CA ARG A 365 -25.64 6.71 -19.43
C ARG A 365 -26.57 7.80 -19.96
N ASN A 366 -26.05 9.02 -20.06
CA ASN A 366 -26.71 10.11 -20.75
C ASN A 366 -26.57 9.95 -22.28
N ASN A 367 -27.69 9.89 -23.00
CA ASN A 367 -27.67 9.76 -24.46
C ASN A 367 -27.24 11.03 -25.21
N GLU A 368 -27.39 12.22 -24.62
CA GLU A 368 -27.11 13.51 -25.27
C GLU A 368 -25.61 13.83 -25.26
N ASN A 369 -24.95 13.66 -24.11
CA ASN A 369 -23.54 13.98 -23.95
C ASN A 369 -22.63 12.77 -23.72
N LYS A 370 -23.18 11.54 -23.82
CA LYS A 370 -22.47 10.27 -23.63
C LYS A 370 -21.82 10.07 -22.25
N LYS A 371 -22.03 10.97 -21.28
CA LYS A 371 -21.46 10.91 -19.92
C LYS A 371 -22.26 9.99 -18.99
N PHE A 372 -21.62 9.50 -17.93
CA PHE A 372 -22.28 8.71 -16.90
C PHE A 372 -23.05 9.59 -15.92
N ILE A 373 -24.20 9.10 -15.44
CA ILE A 373 -25.03 9.76 -14.44
C ILE A 373 -25.13 8.83 -13.23
N ASP A 374 -24.74 9.36 -12.08
CA ASP A 374 -24.96 8.75 -10.77
C ASP A 374 -26.12 9.46 -10.06
N GLY A 375 -27.26 8.80 -9.96
CA GLY A 375 -28.38 9.35 -9.20
C GLY A 375 -29.51 8.35 -9.02
N PRO A 376 -30.25 8.45 -7.91
CA PRO A 376 -31.46 7.68 -7.72
C PRO A 376 -32.41 7.94 -8.88
N TYR A 377 -32.99 6.87 -9.41
CA TYR A 377 -34.26 6.93 -10.09
C TYR A 377 -35.32 7.37 -9.06
N ASN A 378 -35.31 8.65 -8.68
CA ASN A 378 -36.40 9.23 -7.91
C ASN A 378 -37.46 9.65 -8.91
N GLN A 379 -38.50 8.82 -9.00
CA GLN A 379 -39.81 9.30 -9.42
C GLN A 379 -40.20 10.41 -8.47
N LEU A 380 -39.89 11.67 -8.77
CA LEU A 380 -40.69 12.82 -8.35
C LEU A 380 -40.24 14.08 -9.10
N THR A 381 -41.25 14.62 -9.77
CA THR A 381 -41.34 15.83 -10.57
C THR A 381 -40.86 17.08 -9.85
N GLN A 382 -39.98 17.86 -10.49
CA GLN A 382 -40.12 19.30 -10.77
C GLN A 382 -38.77 19.86 -11.22
N ILE A 383 -38.77 20.58 -12.35
CA ILE A 383 -37.65 21.36 -12.93
C ILE A 383 -36.67 20.56 -13.82
N GLY A 384 -37.08 20.34 -15.08
CA GLY A 384 -36.20 20.48 -16.27
C GLY A 384 -35.12 19.44 -16.59
N MET A 385 -34.75 18.52 -15.69
CA MET A 385 -33.74 17.50 -16.01
C MET A 385 -34.39 16.26 -16.66
N ARG A 386 -34.03 15.96 -17.91
CA ARG A 386 -34.42 14.72 -18.60
C ARG A 386 -33.82 13.51 -17.87
N LEU A 387 -34.64 12.82 -17.08
CA LEU A 387 -34.32 11.53 -16.48
C LEU A 387 -34.09 10.49 -17.59
N GLN A 388 -32.98 9.75 -17.52
CA GLN A 388 -32.73 8.64 -18.44
C GLN A 388 -33.41 7.36 -17.89
N PRO A 389 -34.01 6.52 -18.75
CA PRO A 389 -34.64 5.28 -18.32
C PRO A 389 -33.60 4.28 -17.79
N GLU A 390 -34.01 3.41 -16.86
CA GLU A 390 -33.14 2.37 -16.28
C GLU A 390 -32.56 1.41 -17.35
N SER A 391 -33.22 1.28 -18.50
CA SER A 391 -32.68 0.55 -19.65
C SER A 391 -31.32 1.08 -20.14
N HIS A 392 -30.95 2.31 -19.78
CA HIS A 392 -29.64 2.90 -20.08
C HIS A 392 -28.55 2.50 -19.07
N ALA A 393 -28.88 1.70 -18.06
CA ALA A 393 -27.92 1.07 -17.16
C ALA A 393 -27.36 -0.26 -17.69
N ASN A 394 -28.00 -0.80 -18.73
CA ASN A 394 -27.74 -2.13 -19.25
C ASN A 394 -26.40 -2.16 -19.98
N ILE A 395 -25.46 -2.97 -19.49
CA ILE A 395 -24.13 -3.17 -20.05
C ILE A 395 -24.08 -4.53 -20.74
N ASN A 396 -23.72 -4.53 -22.02
CA ASN A 396 -23.46 -5.74 -22.80
C ASN A 396 -21.97 -5.87 -23.12
N PHE A 397 -21.40 -7.05 -22.97
CA PHE A 397 -20.01 -7.35 -23.35
C PHE A 397 -19.94 -7.83 -24.80
N MET A 398 -19.29 -7.05 -25.64
CA MET A 398 -19.27 -7.22 -27.09
C MET A 398 -18.24 -8.26 -27.57
N ASN A 399 -17.21 -8.53 -26.77
CA ASN A 399 -16.07 -9.37 -27.15
C ASN A 399 -15.85 -10.51 -26.15
N LYS A 400 -16.90 -10.93 -25.44
CA LYS A 400 -16.85 -12.01 -24.46
C LYS A 400 -17.87 -13.09 -24.76
N THR A 401 -17.48 -14.33 -24.49
CA THR A 401 -18.35 -15.49 -24.49
C THR A 401 -19.07 -15.60 -23.15
N ASN A 402 -20.25 -16.23 -23.12
CA ASN A 402 -20.96 -16.50 -21.87
C ASN A 402 -20.10 -17.30 -20.86
N ALA A 403 -19.18 -18.16 -21.33
CA ALA A 403 -18.23 -18.88 -20.47
C ALA A 403 -17.22 -17.96 -19.76
N GLU A 404 -16.64 -16.97 -20.46
CA GLU A 404 -15.76 -15.97 -19.86
C GLU A 404 -16.52 -15.09 -18.85
N VAL A 405 -17.76 -14.73 -19.18
CA VAL A 405 -18.62 -13.96 -18.29
C VAL A 405 -18.95 -14.74 -17.03
N LEU A 406 -19.30 -16.02 -17.17
CA LEU A 406 -19.55 -16.92 -16.05
C LEU A 406 -18.32 -17.04 -15.14
N TYR A 407 -17.11 -17.08 -15.70
CA TYR A 407 -15.88 -17.11 -14.90
C TYR A 407 -15.74 -15.88 -13.99
N LEU A 408 -16.05 -14.67 -14.51
CA LEU A 408 -16.10 -13.46 -13.69
C LEU A 408 -17.20 -13.54 -12.62
N LEU A 409 -18.41 -13.99 -12.99
CA LEU A 409 -19.52 -14.12 -12.05
C LEU A 409 -19.21 -15.11 -10.92
N VAL A 410 -18.57 -16.24 -11.23
CA VAL A 410 -18.17 -17.23 -10.21
C VAL A 410 -17.20 -16.61 -9.20
N ASN A 411 -16.31 -15.72 -9.65
CA ASN A 411 -15.44 -15.00 -8.73
C ASN A 411 -16.20 -14.02 -7.83
N LEU A 412 -17.18 -13.31 -8.39
CA LEU A 412 -17.96 -12.30 -7.68
C LEU A 412 -19.00 -12.90 -6.72
N PHE A 413 -19.65 -13.99 -7.12
CA PHE A 413 -20.83 -14.53 -6.42
C PHE A 413 -20.62 -15.94 -5.86
N GLY A 414 -19.51 -16.60 -6.20
CA GLY A 414 -19.25 -18.00 -5.83
C GLY A 414 -19.89 -19.00 -6.81
N GLN A 415 -19.25 -20.17 -6.94
CA GLN A 415 -19.63 -21.20 -7.91
C GLN A 415 -21.08 -21.68 -7.73
N THR A 416 -21.49 -21.96 -6.48
CA THR A 416 -22.81 -22.50 -6.17
C THR A 416 -23.91 -21.55 -6.60
N SER A 417 -23.85 -20.29 -6.17
CA SER A 417 -24.86 -19.27 -6.49
C SER A 417 -24.97 -19.01 -7.99
N VAL A 418 -23.83 -18.98 -8.71
CA VAL A 418 -23.84 -18.81 -10.18
C VAL A 418 -24.42 -20.02 -10.89
N THR A 419 -24.11 -21.24 -10.42
CA THR A 419 -24.63 -22.47 -11.02
C THR A 419 -26.13 -22.59 -10.83
N GLU A 420 -26.63 -22.28 -9.63
CA GLU A 420 -28.06 -22.24 -9.31
C GLU A 420 -28.77 -21.17 -10.15
N TRP A 421 -28.23 -19.95 -10.20
CA TRP A 421 -28.77 -18.86 -11.01
C TRP A 421 -28.81 -19.22 -12.50
N TRP A 422 -27.75 -19.80 -13.04
CA TRP A 422 -27.73 -20.19 -14.45
C TRP A 422 -28.74 -21.30 -14.78
N SER A 423 -28.97 -22.20 -13.82
CA SER A 423 -29.85 -23.37 -13.99
C SER A 423 -31.32 -23.08 -13.70
N SER A 424 -31.63 -21.98 -12.99
CA SER A 424 -33.02 -21.62 -12.67
C SER A 424 -33.81 -21.15 -13.90
N HIS A 425 -35.05 -21.63 -13.97
CA HIS A 425 -35.94 -21.75 -15.13
C HIS A 425 -35.99 -20.57 -16.15
N PRO A 426 -36.18 -20.89 -17.46
CA PRO A 426 -36.13 -19.95 -18.58
C PRO A 426 -37.36 -19.02 -18.76
N ASN A 427 -38.25 -18.94 -17.78
CA ASN A 427 -39.57 -18.29 -17.93
C ASN A 427 -39.64 -16.85 -17.38
N ALA A 428 -38.54 -16.28 -16.88
CA ALA A 428 -38.45 -14.90 -16.38
C ALA A 428 -37.03 -14.31 -16.55
N ILE A 429 -36.89 -12.98 -16.43
CA ILE A 429 -35.58 -12.32 -16.28
C ILE A 429 -35.00 -12.77 -14.95
N ASN A 430 -33.88 -13.46 -14.99
CA ASN A 430 -33.23 -13.97 -13.80
C ASN A 430 -32.06 -13.06 -13.40
N VAL A 431 -31.96 -12.72 -12.11
CA VAL A 431 -31.04 -11.70 -11.59
C VAL A 431 -30.17 -12.29 -10.47
N ILE A 432 -28.89 -11.94 -10.46
CA ILE A 432 -27.95 -12.26 -9.37
C ILE A 432 -27.27 -10.98 -8.87
N GLY A 433 -27.20 -10.83 -7.55
CA GLY A 433 -26.57 -9.68 -6.88
C GLY A 433 -27.52 -8.57 -6.40
N SER A 434 -28.83 -8.84 -6.38
CA SER A 434 -29.87 -7.97 -5.80
C SER A 434 -29.85 -7.96 -4.27
#